data_AF-A0A7S3RRE5-F1
#
_entry.id   AF-A0A7S3RRE5-F1
#
_cell.length_a   1.000
_cell.length_b   1.000
_cell.length_c   1.000
_cell.angle_alpha   90.00
_cell.angle_beta   90.00
_cell.angle_gamma   90.00
#
_symmetry.space_group_name_H-M   'P 1'
#
loop_
_entity.id
_entity.type
_entity.pdbx_description
1 polymer ?
#
loop_
_entity_poly.entity_id
_entity_poly.type
_entity_poly.pdbx_seq_one_letter_code
_entity_poly.pdbx_strand_id
1 'polypeptide(L)'
;KHGRVAMIAAMGYITPEYYKFPGYCSPSLGLKFADIPNGLAALSKVPAEGWAQYVAFCGFCEIYAAKQDPANPPGKLTGADNGFGPNTFGNLGMPRGDGLADAEKKKRGLNSELANGRLAMAAIMGMMFQNGYLGTTGPEMWLPAS
;
A
#
# COMPACT_ATOMS: atom_id res chain seq x y z
N LYS A 1 9.56 -6.30 -2.53
CA LYS A 1 8.33 -6.17 -1.70
C LYS A 1 8.27 -4.82 -0.99
N HIS A 2 9.24 -4.47 -0.14
CA HIS A 2 9.29 -3.19 0.60
C HIS A 2 8.99 -1.95 -0.25
N GLY A 3 9.62 -1.81 -1.43
CA GLY A 3 9.37 -0.66 -2.32
C GLY A 3 7.89 -0.51 -2.75
N ARG A 4 7.18 -1.60 -3.04
CA ARG A 4 5.75 -1.56 -3.41
C ARG A 4 4.87 -1.13 -2.24
N VAL A 5 5.14 -1.68 -1.06
CA VAL A 5 4.44 -1.31 0.18
C VAL A 5 4.69 0.16 0.51
N ALA A 6 5.93 0.62 0.40
CA ALA A 6 6.30 2.02 0.64
C ALA A 6 5.65 2.98 -0.36
N MET A 7 5.56 2.61 -1.66
CA MET A 7 4.86 3.43 -2.65
C MET A 7 3.38 3.63 -2.29
N ILE A 8 2.69 2.56 -1.90
CA ILE A 8 1.28 2.64 -1.49
C ILE A 8 1.15 3.42 -0.17
N ALA A 9 2.04 3.18 0.80
CA ALA A 9 2.03 3.90 2.08
C ALA A 9 2.26 5.41 1.91
N ALA A 10 3.19 5.81 1.05
CA ALA A 10 3.45 7.21 0.74
C ALA A 10 2.22 7.89 0.13
N MET A 11 1.58 7.28 -0.87
CA MET A 11 0.34 7.81 -1.45
C MET A 11 -0.82 7.82 -0.44
N GLY A 12 -0.91 6.78 0.40
CA GLY A 12 -1.92 6.66 1.45
C GLY A 12 -1.76 7.67 2.58
N TYR A 13 -0.58 8.27 2.73
CA TYR A 13 -0.36 9.38 3.66
C TYR A 13 -0.89 10.70 3.11
N ILE A 14 -0.74 10.92 1.79
CA ILE A 14 -1.11 12.15 1.09
C ILE A 14 -2.62 12.18 0.77
N THR A 15 -3.18 11.07 0.29
CA THR A 15 -4.55 11.01 -0.23
C THR A 15 -5.62 11.50 0.78
N PRO A 16 -5.56 11.12 2.07
CA PRO A 16 -6.53 11.56 3.09
C PRO A 16 -6.53 13.07 3.38
N GLU A 17 -5.53 13.82 2.91
CA GLU A 17 -5.52 15.29 2.99
C GLU A 17 -6.42 15.93 1.94
N TYR A 18 -6.49 15.32 0.75
CA TYR A 18 -7.31 15.82 -0.35
C TYR A 18 -8.70 15.21 -0.39
N TYR A 19 -8.83 13.94 0.02
CA TYR A 19 -10.08 13.21 -0.08
C TYR A 19 -10.23 12.14 1.00
N LYS A 20 -11.40 12.14 1.65
CA LYS A 20 -11.84 11.08 2.56
C LYS A 20 -13.14 10.49 2.06
N PHE A 21 -13.30 9.18 2.21
CA PHE A 21 -14.54 8.51 1.79
C PHE A 21 -15.74 9.03 2.58
N PRO A 22 -16.88 9.31 1.93
CA PRO A 22 -18.10 9.65 2.65
C PRO A 22 -18.64 8.39 3.34
N GLY A 23 -19.07 8.54 4.60
CA GLY A 23 -19.74 7.48 5.36
C GLY A 23 -19.04 7.06 6.64
N TYR A 24 -19.41 5.87 7.12
CA TYR A 24 -18.97 5.31 8.39
C TYR A 24 -17.89 4.25 8.19
N CYS A 25 -16.77 4.42 8.88
CA CYS A 25 -15.74 3.39 9.00
C CYS A 25 -16.22 2.23 9.87
N SER A 26 -16.97 2.54 10.94
CA SER A 26 -17.66 1.54 11.74
C SER A 26 -19.07 2.04 12.07
N PRO A 27 -20.11 1.48 11.42
CA PRO A 27 -21.50 1.83 11.71
C PRO A 27 -21.90 1.49 13.16
N SER A 28 -21.33 0.41 13.72
CA SER A 28 -21.61 -0.02 15.11
C SER A 28 -21.03 0.92 16.15
N LEU A 29 -19.90 1.57 15.87
CA LEU A 29 -19.26 2.56 16.74
C LEU A 29 -19.60 4.00 16.37
N GLY A 30 -20.42 4.22 15.33
CA GLY A 30 -20.73 5.55 14.81
C GLY A 30 -19.51 6.33 14.30
N LEU A 31 -18.39 5.66 14.00
CA LEU A 31 -17.14 6.29 13.57
C LEU A 31 -17.20 6.65 12.08
N LYS A 32 -17.15 7.94 11.74
CA LYS A 32 -17.07 8.39 10.34
C LYS A 32 -15.63 8.40 9.84
N PHE A 33 -15.44 8.20 8.54
CA PHE A 33 -14.12 8.37 7.93
C PHE A 33 -13.58 9.79 8.05
N ALA A 34 -14.47 10.80 8.12
CA ALA A 34 -14.09 12.19 8.36
C ALA A 34 -13.40 12.40 9.73
N ASP A 35 -13.84 11.64 10.74
CA ASP A 35 -13.39 11.77 12.14
C ASP A 35 -12.05 11.07 12.39
N ILE A 36 -11.54 10.32 11.40
CA ILE A 36 -10.23 9.68 11.48
C ILE A 36 -9.16 10.73 11.15
N PRO A 37 -8.24 11.05 12.08
CA PRO A 37 -7.16 12.00 11.84
C PRO A 37 -6.15 11.42 10.85
N ASN A 38 -5.42 12.28 10.13
CA ASN A 38 -4.48 11.85 9.12
C ASN A 38 -3.14 11.39 9.75
N GLY A 39 -2.41 10.52 9.04
CA GLY A 39 -1.12 9.99 9.47
C GLY A 39 -1.19 8.95 10.58
N LEU A 40 -0.17 8.90 11.45
CA LEU A 40 0.01 7.89 12.49
C LEU A 40 -1.13 7.86 13.52
N ALA A 41 -1.80 8.99 13.76
CA ALA A 41 -2.96 9.05 14.65
C ALA A 41 -4.18 8.28 14.09
N ALA A 42 -4.24 8.03 12.78
CA ALA A 42 -5.27 7.18 12.18
C ALA A 42 -5.22 5.76 12.73
N LEU A 43 -4.00 5.25 13.01
CA LEU A 43 -3.77 3.86 13.38
C LEU A 43 -4.47 3.51 14.70
N SER A 44 -4.52 4.45 15.64
CA SER A 44 -5.15 4.25 16.96
C SER A 44 -6.67 4.50 16.97
N LYS A 45 -7.24 5.06 15.90
CA LYS A 45 -8.68 5.35 15.79
C LYS A 45 -9.45 4.25 15.08
N VAL A 46 -8.80 3.48 14.22
CA VAL A 46 -9.42 2.31 13.58
C VAL A 46 -9.63 1.22 14.63
N PRO A 47 -10.84 0.63 14.73
CA PRO A 47 -11.13 -0.42 15.71
C PRO A 47 -10.30 -1.67 15.46
N ALA A 48 -10.02 -2.43 16.54
CA ALA A 48 -9.23 -3.66 16.49
C ALA A 48 -9.82 -4.72 15.54
N GLU A 49 -11.15 -4.77 15.43
CA GLU A 49 -11.86 -5.67 14.51
C GLU A 49 -11.54 -5.35 13.04
N GLY A 50 -11.45 -4.06 12.69
CA GLY A 50 -11.05 -3.62 11.36
C GLY A 50 -9.59 -3.98 11.05
N TRP A 51 -8.72 -3.83 12.04
CA TRP A 51 -7.33 -4.28 11.96
C TRP A 51 -7.22 -5.80 11.76
N ALA A 52 -8.01 -6.59 12.49
CA ALA A 52 -8.03 -8.03 12.34
C ALA A 52 -8.48 -8.46 10.94
N GLN A 53 -9.52 -7.83 10.38
CA GLN A 53 -9.96 -8.08 9.01
C GLN A 53 -8.88 -7.71 7.99
N TYR A 54 -8.24 -6.55 8.16
CA TYR A 54 -7.17 -6.10 7.28
C TYR A 54 -5.97 -7.05 7.30
N VAL A 55 -5.48 -7.42 8.50
CA VAL A 55 -4.35 -8.34 8.65
C VAL A 55 -4.69 -9.73 8.12
N ALA A 56 -5.90 -10.23 8.36
CA ALA A 56 -6.34 -11.51 7.82
C ALA A 56 -6.38 -11.50 6.28
N PHE A 57 -6.89 -10.42 5.68
CA PHE A 57 -6.92 -10.25 4.22
C PHE A 57 -5.50 -10.13 3.64
N CYS A 58 -4.63 -9.31 4.24
CA CYS A 58 -3.23 -9.23 3.83
C CYS A 58 -2.51 -10.58 3.95
N GLY A 59 -2.73 -11.31 5.04
CA GLY A 59 -2.20 -12.66 5.24
C GLY A 59 -2.69 -13.65 4.19
N PHE A 60 -3.99 -13.62 3.86
CA PHE A 60 -4.56 -14.43 2.78
C PHE A 60 -3.90 -14.09 1.43
N CYS A 61 -3.71 -12.81 1.12
CA CYS A 61 -3.04 -12.39 -0.11
C CYS A 61 -1.56 -12.82 -0.14
N GLU A 62 -0.81 -12.64 0.95
CA GLU A 62 0.62 -12.93 1.02
C GLU A 62 0.92 -14.45 0.98
N ILE A 63 0.08 -15.25 1.63
CA ILE A 63 0.31 -16.70 1.83
C ILE A 63 -0.37 -17.54 0.75
N TYR A 64 -1.57 -17.14 0.32
CA TYR A 64 -2.44 -17.98 -0.50
C TYR A 64 -2.69 -17.42 -1.90
N ALA A 65 -3.06 -16.14 -2.06
CA ALA A 65 -3.47 -15.61 -3.37
C ALA A 65 -2.32 -15.09 -4.25
N ALA A 66 -1.28 -14.51 -3.65
CA ALA A 66 -0.17 -13.83 -4.32
C ALA A 66 1.17 -14.15 -3.65
N LYS A 67 1.41 -15.44 -3.42
CA LYS A 67 2.63 -15.96 -2.80
C LYS A 67 3.84 -15.65 -3.68
N GLN A 68 4.95 -15.27 -3.05
CA GLN A 68 6.24 -15.23 -3.72
C GLN A 68 6.98 -16.54 -3.44
N ASP A 69 7.16 -17.36 -4.48
CA ASP A 69 8.00 -18.55 -4.40
C ASP A 69 9.49 -18.15 -4.41
N PRO A 70 10.33 -18.65 -3.48
CA PRO A 70 11.78 -18.45 -3.49
C PRO A 70 12.47 -18.85 -4.81
N ALA A 71 11.92 -19.81 -5.55
CA ALA A 71 12.45 -20.26 -6.84
C ALA A 71 12.11 -19.30 -8.00
N ASN A 72 11.12 -18.42 -7.83
CA ASN A 72 10.72 -17.45 -8.85
C ASN A 72 11.51 -16.13 -8.70
N PRO A 73 11.74 -15.39 -9.80
CA PRO A 73 12.39 -14.09 -9.72
C PRO A 73 11.58 -13.11 -8.85
N PRO A 74 12.24 -12.17 -8.14
CA PRO A 74 11.58 -11.20 -7.28
C PRO A 74 10.46 -10.45 -8.02
N GLY A 75 9.25 -10.45 -7.44
CA GLY A 75 8.10 -9.75 -8.00
C GLY A 75 7.20 -10.59 -8.91
N LYS A 76 7.57 -11.83 -9.25
CA LYS A 76 6.67 -12.81 -9.87
C LYS A 76 5.85 -13.50 -8.77
N LEU A 77 4.64 -13.00 -8.57
CA LEU A 77 3.70 -13.56 -7.58
C LEU A 77 2.86 -14.65 -8.24
N THR A 78 2.61 -15.71 -7.50
CA THR A 78 1.84 -16.88 -7.93
C THR A 78 0.82 -17.26 -6.85
N GLY A 79 -0.38 -17.66 -7.27
CA GLY A 79 -1.34 -18.27 -6.35
C GLY A 79 -0.84 -19.60 -5.79
N ALA A 80 -1.40 -20.01 -4.64
CA ALA A 80 -1.18 -21.35 -4.09
C ALA A 80 -1.84 -22.40 -4.98
N ASP A 81 -1.13 -23.51 -5.20
CA ASP A 81 -1.52 -24.59 -6.10
C ASP A 81 -2.90 -25.21 -5.72
N ASN A 82 -3.27 -25.15 -4.44
CA ASN A 82 -4.44 -25.83 -3.88
C ASN A 82 -5.72 -24.96 -3.86
N GLY A 83 -5.93 -24.08 -4.84
CA GLY A 83 -7.24 -23.47 -5.07
C GLY A 83 -7.26 -22.14 -5.80
N PHE A 84 -6.27 -21.26 -5.62
CA PHE A 84 -6.15 -20.05 -6.47
C PHE A 84 -5.50 -20.39 -7.83
N GLY A 85 -4.89 -21.57 -7.95
CA GLY A 85 -4.23 -22.05 -9.17
C GLY A 85 -2.95 -21.26 -9.49
N PRO A 86 -2.21 -21.60 -10.55
CA PRO A 86 -1.03 -20.87 -11.00
C PRO A 86 -1.41 -19.53 -11.64
N ASN A 87 -2.13 -18.69 -10.90
CA ASN A 87 -2.45 -17.33 -11.30
C ASN A 87 -1.17 -16.50 -11.16
N THR A 88 -0.53 -16.23 -12.29
CA THR A 88 0.57 -15.27 -12.35
C THR A 88 -0.02 -13.87 -12.40
N PHE A 89 0.57 -12.95 -11.64
CA PHE A 89 0.22 -11.54 -11.71
C PHE A 89 1.04 -10.89 -12.81
N GLY A 90 0.37 -10.53 -13.91
CA GLY A 90 0.97 -10.02 -15.14
C GLY A 90 1.18 -8.51 -15.12
N ASN A 91 1.11 -7.88 -16.30
CA ASN A 91 1.19 -6.43 -16.41
C ASN A 91 0.19 -5.73 -15.47
N LEU A 92 0.62 -4.65 -14.82
CA LEU A 92 -0.17 -3.90 -13.81
C LEU A 92 -0.64 -4.72 -12.59
N GLY A 93 -0.12 -5.93 -12.38
CA GLY A 93 -0.60 -6.79 -11.30
C GLY A 93 -1.97 -7.40 -11.58
N MET A 94 -2.41 -7.48 -12.84
CA MET A 94 -3.65 -8.16 -13.18
C MET A 94 -3.55 -9.67 -12.93
N PRO A 95 -4.51 -10.27 -12.19
CA PRO A 95 -4.56 -11.71 -12.03
C PRO A 95 -4.81 -12.36 -13.40
N ARG A 96 -3.96 -13.32 -13.79
CA ARG A 96 -3.99 -13.96 -15.12
C ARG A 96 -3.73 -13.02 -16.31
N GLY A 97 -3.15 -11.85 -16.05
CA GLY A 97 -2.75 -10.94 -17.12
C GLY A 97 -1.49 -11.43 -17.84
N ASP A 98 -1.39 -11.12 -19.13
CA ASP A 98 -0.16 -11.36 -19.88
C ASP A 98 0.98 -10.49 -19.36
N GLY A 99 2.20 -11.04 -19.38
CA GLY A 99 3.41 -10.26 -19.13
C GLY A 99 3.67 -9.26 -20.25
N LEU A 100 4.48 -8.23 -19.98
CA LEU A 100 4.99 -7.38 -21.06
C LEU A 100 5.83 -8.24 -22.04
N ALA A 101 5.35 -8.38 -23.27
CA ALA A 101 6.02 -9.14 -24.33
C ALA A 101 7.33 -8.48 -24.80
N ASP A 102 7.37 -7.14 -24.74
CA ASP A 102 8.53 -6.34 -25.13
C ASP A 102 9.57 -6.28 -23.99
N ALA A 103 10.74 -6.88 -24.23
CA ALA A 103 11.82 -7.00 -23.26
C ALA A 103 12.41 -5.63 -22.85
N GLU A 104 12.44 -4.65 -23.75
CA GLU A 104 12.99 -3.33 -23.48
C GLU A 104 12.06 -2.52 -22.58
N LYS A 105 10.75 -2.51 -22.91
CA LYS A 105 9.72 -1.89 -22.08
C LYS A 105 9.63 -2.55 -20.71
N LYS A 106 9.79 -3.87 -20.63
CA LYS A 106 9.82 -4.61 -19.36
C LYS A 106 11.00 -4.20 -18.49
N LYS A 107 12.21 -4.11 -19.05
CA LYS A 107 13.41 -3.68 -18.33
C LYS A 107 13.27 -2.24 -17.82
N ARG A 108 12.79 -1.33 -18.67
CA ARG A 108 12.53 0.07 -18.29
C ARG A 108 11.47 0.15 -17.18
N GLY A 109 10.36 -0.57 -17.31
CA GLY A 109 9.29 -0.61 -16.32
C GLY A 109 9.77 -1.10 -14.96
N LEU A 110 10.48 -2.23 -14.92
CA LEU A 110 11.05 -2.79 -13.69
C LEU A 110 12.06 -1.84 -13.02
N ASN A 111 12.92 -1.19 -13.80
CA ASN A 111 13.86 -0.21 -13.28
C ASN A 111 13.16 1.03 -12.71
N SER A 112 12.11 1.50 -13.38
CA SER A 112 11.31 2.64 -12.88
C SER A 112 10.57 2.30 -11.59
N GLU A 113 10.00 1.09 -11.50
CA GLU A 113 9.34 0.60 -10.29
C GLU A 113 10.34 0.50 -9.11
N LEU A 114 11.56 0.02 -9.38
CA LEU A 114 12.60 -0.08 -8.37
C LEU A 114 13.08 1.30 -7.89
N ALA A 115 13.31 2.23 -8.82
CA ALA A 115 13.73 3.59 -8.49
C ALA A 115 12.65 4.34 -7.68
N ASN A 116 11.40 4.26 -8.12
CA ASN A 116 10.27 4.83 -7.38
C ASN A 116 10.07 4.16 -6.01
N GLY A 117 10.27 2.84 -5.93
CA GLY A 117 10.23 2.12 -4.67
C GLY A 117 11.31 2.59 -3.69
N ARG A 118 12.52 2.87 -4.15
CA ARG A 118 13.61 3.43 -3.33
C ARG A 118 13.28 4.84 -2.83
N LEU A 119 12.79 5.69 -3.72
CA LEU A 119 12.34 7.04 -3.37
C LEU A 119 11.21 6.98 -2.32
N ALA A 120 10.22 6.13 -2.53
CA ALA A 120 9.08 6.00 -1.62
C ALA A 120 9.48 5.50 -0.24
N MET A 121 10.47 4.61 -0.13
CA MET A 121 11.01 4.15 1.17
C MET A 121 11.65 5.30 1.96
N ALA A 122 12.38 6.20 1.29
CA ALA A 122 12.91 7.40 1.94
C ALA A 122 11.78 8.40 2.30
N ALA A 123 10.81 8.58 1.40
CA ALA A 123 9.72 9.53 1.58
C ALA A 123 8.82 9.16 2.77
N ILE A 124 8.38 7.90 2.88
CA ILE A 124 7.52 7.46 3.99
C ILE A 124 8.22 7.56 5.34
N MET A 125 9.53 7.27 5.38
CA MET A 125 10.33 7.43 6.59
C MET A 125 10.40 8.89 7.03
N GLY A 126 10.61 9.82 6.07
CA GLY A 126 10.58 11.26 6.32
C GLY A 126 9.21 11.75 6.83
N MET A 127 8.12 11.34 6.16
CA MET A 127 6.75 11.69 6.56
C MET A 127 6.37 11.16 7.94
N MET A 128 6.80 9.94 8.28
CA MET A 128 6.57 9.36 9.61
C MET A 128 7.36 10.10 10.69
N PHE A 129 8.62 10.43 10.43
CA PHE A 129 9.46 11.17 11.37
C PHE A 129 8.93 12.59 11.60
N GLN A 130 8.56 13.30 10.53
CA GLN A 130 7.95 14.62 10.62
C GLN A 130 6.64 14.61 11.39
N ASN A 131 5.74 13.65 11.13
CA ASN A 131 4.50 13.53 11.90
C ASN A 131 4.76 13.17 13.37
N GLY A 132 5.73 12.29 13.65
CA GLY A 132 6.11 11.96 15.02
C GLY A 132 6.70 13.15 15.78
N TYR A 133 7.44 14.03 15.10
CA TYR A 133 8.10 15.19 15.71
C TYR A 133 7.17 16.41 15.84
N LEU A 134 6.39 16.71 14.80
CA LEU A 134 5.50 17.89 14.75
C LEU A 134 4.11 17.60 15.32
N GLY A 135 3.74 16.33 15.47
CA GLY A 135 2.42 15.92 15.99
C GLY A 135 1.25 16.22 15.05
N THR A 136 1.51 16.74 13.85
CA THR A 136 0.50 17.08 12.84
C THR A 136 0.88 16.50 11.49
N THR A 137 -0.16 16.21 10.70
CA THR A 137 -0.09 15.84 9.29
C THR A 137 -0.80 16.89 8.42
N GLY A 138 -0.82 18.14 8.90
CA GLY A 138 -1.55 19.22 8.26
C GLY A 138 -0.86 19.77 7.01
N PRO A 139 -1.44 20.83 6.39
CA PRO A 139 -0.88 21.52 5.21
C PRO A 139 0.58 21.97 5.40
N GLU A 140 1.00 22.15 6.65
CA GLU A 140 2.35 22.52 7.08
C GLU A 140 3.43 21.49 6.72
N MET A 141 3.06 20.22 6.44
CA MET A 141 3.99 19.21 5.91
C MET A 141 4.29 19.38 4.40
N TRP A 142 3.39 20.02 3.64
CA TRP A 142 3.41 19.98 2.17
C TRP A 142 3.49 21.36 1.52
N LEU A 143 3.04 22.39 2.24
CA LEU A 143 3.05 23.77 1.81
C LEU A 143 4.01 24.55 2.71
N PRO A 144 4.92 25.37 2.15
CA PRO A 144 5.74 26.27 2.96
C PRO A 144 4.84 27.22 3.74
N ALA A 145 5.23 27.56 4.97
CA ALA A 145 4.57 28.60 5.74
C ALA A 145 4.56 29.90 4.91
N SER A 146 3.36 30.37 4.56
CA SER A 146 3.15 31.70 4.00
C SER A 146 3.38 32.78 5.04
#